data_AF-J3JIK8-F1
#
_entry.id   AF-J3JIK8-F1
#
_cell.length_a   1.000
_cell.length_b   1.000
_cell.length_c   1.000
_cell.angle_alpha   90.00
_cell.angle_beta   90.00
_cell.angle_gamma   90.00
#
_symmetry.space_group_name_H-M   'P 1'
#
loop_
_entity.id
_entity.type
_entity.pdbx_description
1 polymer ?
#
loop_
_entity_poly.entity_id
_entity_poly.type
_entity_poly.pdbx_seq_one_letter_code
_entity_poly.pdbx_strand_id
1 'polypeptide(L)'
;MAGNQRVYKQRIRSTQTLQKVFRAMELIASSRIGQARRNAQEASPYDHALSQAVAALGSYSRFEHPITQERTDTNRVAILVVTSDRGMAGAYSATILRETGRLIEE
;
A
#
# COMPACT_ATOMS: atom_id res chain seq x y z
N MET A 1 17.66 -18.06 -44.61
CA MET A 1 18.37 -17.25 -43.59
C MET A 1 17.80 -15.82 -43.39
N ALA A 2 17.05 -15.22 -44.32
CA ALA A 2 16.49 -13.87 -44.16
C ALA A 2 15.29 -13.74 -43.19
N GLY A 3 14.49 -14.80 -43.02
CA GLY A 3 13.33 -14.80 -42.11
C GLY A 3 13.70 -14.58 -40.63
N ASN A 4 14.80 -15.19 -40.19
CA ASN A 4 15.27 -15.07 -38.79
C ASN A 4 15.70 -13.64 -38.45
N GLN A 5 16.36 -12.94 -39.37
CA GLN A 5 16.80 -11.56 -39.15
C GLN A 5 15.62 -10.59 -38.97
N ARG A 6 14.52 -10.78 -39.73
CA ARG A 6 13.29 -9.98 -39.58
C ARG A 6 12.65 -10.18 -38.21
N VAL A 7 12.58 -11.42 -37.74
CA VAL A 7 12.04 -11.76 -36.41
C VAL A 7 12.88 -11.12 -35.30
N TYR A 8 14.21 -11.19 -35.38
CA TYR A 8 15.09 -10.54 -34.40
C TYR A 8 14.93 -9.03 -34.39
N LYS A 9 14.89 -8.38 -35.56
CA LYS A 9 14.64 -6.92 -35.66
C LYS A 9 13.29 -6.52 -35.06
N GLN A 10 12.26 -7.34 -35.23
CA GLN A 10 10.95 -7.09 -34.64
C GLN A 10 10.98 -7.21 -33.11
N ARG A 11 11.64 -8.24 -32.56
CA ARG A 11 11.81 -8.38 -31.10
C ARG A 11 12.58 -7.19 -30.50
N ILE A 12 13.67 -6.76 -31.13
CA ILE A 12 14.46 -5.60 -30.67
C ILE A 12 13.57 -4.35 -30.59
N ARG A 13 12.80 -4.06 -31.64
CA ARG A 13 11.88 -2.92 -31.64
C ARG A 13 10.82 -3.02 -30.54
N SER A 14 10.26 -4.21 -30.33
CA SER A 14 9.27 -4.45 -29.27
C SER A 14 9.87 -4.20 -27.88
N THR A 15 11.05 -4.75 -27.58
CA THR A 15 11.74 -4.55 -26.30
C THR A 15 12.11 -3.07 -26.09
N GLN A 16 12.56 -2.36 -27.13
CA GLN A 16 12.86 -0.93 -27.05
C GLN A 16 11.60 -0.09 -26.75
N THR A 17 10.45 -0.45 -27.32
CA THR A 17 9.18 0.19 -27.00
C THR A 17 8.78 -0.06 -25.55
N LEU A 18 8.87 -1.31 -25.08
CA LEU A 18 8.58 -1.67 -23.69
C LEU A 18 9.51 -0.93 -22.71
N GLN A 19 10.80 -0.81 -23.03
CA GLN A 19 11.76 -0.05 -22.21
C GLN A 19 11.34 1.40 -22.01
N LYS A 20 10.85 2.07 -23.07
CA LYS A 20 10.36 3.46 -22.97
C LYS A 20 9.09 3.56 -22.11
N VAL A 21 8.16 2.61 -22.27
CA VAL A 21 6.93 2.56 -21.47
C VAL A 21 7.25 2.36 -19.99
N PHE A 22 8.09 1.39 -19.65
CA PHE A 22 8.48 1.14 -18.26
C PHE A 22 9.27 2.31 -17.66
N ARG A 23 10.12 3.00 -18.44
CA ARG A 23 10.82 4.20 -17.98
C ARG A 23 9.85 5.34 -17.66
N ALA A 24 8.81 5.53 -18.47
CA ALA A 24 7.78 6.51 -18.18
C ALA A 24 6.98 6.14 -16.93
N MET A 25 6.61 4.86 -16.78
CA MET A 25 5.93 4.36 -15.57
C MET A 25 6.77 4.56 -14.31
N GLU A 26 8.07 4.29 -14.37
CA GLU A 26 9.01 4.51 -13.27
C GLU A 26 9.02 5.97 -12.80
N LEU A 27 9.08 6.92 -13.74
CA LEU A 27 9.03 8.35 -13.44
C LEU A 27 7.70 8.78 -12.82
N ILE A 28 6.58 8.28 -13.35
CA ILE A 28 5.23 8.57 -12.81
C ILE A 28 5.10 8.01 -11.39
N ALA A 29 5.53 6.77 -11.16
CA ALA A 29 5.51 6.14 -9.85
C ALA A 29 6.37 6.91 -8.84
N SER A 30 7.59 7.30 -9.24
CA SER A 30 8.50 8.08 -8.39
C SER A 30 7.88 9.42 -7.98
N SER A 31 7.24 10.12 -8.93
CA SER A 31 6.52 11.37 -8.64
C SER A 31 5.37 11.17 -7.66
N ARG A 32 4.52 10.14 -7.89
CA ARG A 32 3.36 9.84 -7.05
C ARG A 32 3.74 9.41 -5.64
N ILE A 33 4.74 8.53 -5.49
CA ILE A 33 5.25 8.12 -4.18
C ILE A 33 5.84 9.31 -3.43
N GLY A 34 6.61 10.17 -4.13
CA GLY A 34 7.14 11.39 -3.56
C GLY A 34 6.05 12.33 -3.04
N GLN A 35 4.97 12.52 -3.81
CA GLN A 35 3.83 13.34 -3.37
C GLN A 35 3.10 12.71 -2.19
N ALA A 36 2.80 11.41 -2.23
CA ALA A 36 2.13 10.71 -1.13
C ALA A 36 2.94 10.80 0.18
N ARG A 37 4.27 10.67 0.10
CA ARG A 37 5.16 10.83 1.25
C ARG A 37 5.11 12.24 1.82
N ARG A 38 5.12 13.27 0.96
CA ARG A 38 4.99 14.67 1.42
C ARG A 38 3.67 14.90 2.14
N ASN A 39 2.56 14.46 1.55
CA ASN A 39 1.24 14.61 2.17
C ASN A 39 1.18 13.93 3.55
N ALA A 40 1.76 12.73 3.69
CA ALA A 40 1.83 12.03 4.97
C ALA A 40 2.69 12.78 6.00
N GLN A 41 3.80 13.39 5.57
CA GLN A 41 4.67 14.18 6.45
C GLN A 41 4.00 15.49 6.88
N GLU A 42 3.27 16.15 5.98
CA GLU A 42 2.51 17.37 6.28
C GLU A 42 1.34 17.13 7.25
N ALA A 43 0.74 15.93 7.23
CA ALA A 43 -0.28 15.52 8.19
C ALA A 43 0.27 15.20 9.59
N SER A 44 1.58 14.90 9.71
CA SER A 44 2.21 14.45 10.96
C SER A 44 1.97 15.34 12.19
N PRO A 45 2.00 16.69 12.09
CA PRO A 45 1.72 17.54 13.25
C PRO A 45 0.29 17.40 13.77
N TYR A 46 -0.69 17.25 12.86
CA TYR A 46 -2.07 16.99 13.22
C TYR A 46 -2.23 15.63 13.90
N ASP A 47 -1.62 14.59 13.32
CA ASP A 47 -1.66 13.23 13.89
C ASP A 47 -1.06 13.19 15.30
N HIS A 48 0.02 13.94 15.54
CA HIS A 48 0.64 14.05 16.87
C HIS A 48 -0.27 14.77 17.87
N ALA A 49 -0.85 15.90 17.49
CA ALA A 49 -1.77 16.64 18.36
C ALA A 49 -3.02 15.81 18.70
N LEU A 50 -3.60 15.14 17.71
CA LEU A 50 -4.76 14.27 17.89
C LEU A 50 -4.43 13.08 18.80
N SER A 51 -3.29 12.42 18.56
CA SER A 51 -2.85 11.28 19.38
C SER A 51 -2.63 11.70 20.84
N GLN A 52 -2.03 12.87 21.09
CA GLN A 52 -1.85 13.39 22.44
C GLN A 52 -3.19 13.70 23.12
N ALA A 53 -4.13 14.32 22.41
CA ALA A 53 -5.45 14.62 22.95
C ALA A 53 -6.22 13.34 23.31
N VAL A 54 -6.22 12.35 22.41
CA VAL A 54 -6.88 11.05 22.64
C VAL A 54 -6.20 10.29 23.78
N ALA A 55 -4.87 10.30 23.87
CA ALA A 55 -4.14 9.67 24.97
C ALA A 55 -4.44 10.33 26.32
N ALA A 56 -4.53 11.66 26.36
CA ALA A 56 -4.93 12.39 27.56
C ALA A 56 -6.35 12.02 27.99
N LEU A 57 -7.30 11.95 27.04
CA LEU A 57 -8.67 11.49 27.33
C LEU A 57 -8.68 10.06 27.87
N GLY A 58 -7.93 9.14 27.27
CA GLY A 58 -7.81 7.77 27.75
C GLY A 58 -7.21 7.64 29.16
N SER A 59 -6.29 8.54 29.51
CA SER A 59 -5.58 8.51 30.80
C SER A 59 -6.38 9.13 31.95
N TYR A 60 -7.15 10.18 31.68
CA TYR A 60 -7.81 10.98 32.73
C TYR A 60 -9.34 10.79 32.78
N SER A 61 -9.97 10.23 31.75
CA SER A 61 -11.42 9.99 31.79
C SER A 61 -11.74 8.77 32.66
N ARG A 62 -12.82 8.88 33.44
CA ARG A 62 -13.34 7.81 34.31
C ARG A 62 -14.61 7.16 33.75
N PHE A 63 -14.94 7.46 32.49
CA PHE A 63 -16.17 6.96 31.88
C PHE A 63 -15.87 5.74 31.02
N GLU A 64 -16.81 4.80 31.01
CA GLU A 64 -16.71 3.57 30.23
C GLU A 64 -17.17 3.85 28.79
N HIS A 65 -16.29 3.64 27.81
CA HIS A 65 -16.59 3.81 26.39
C HIS A 65 -16.34 2.51 25.62
N PRO A 66 -17.24 2.10 24.69
CA PRO A 66 -17.07 0.86 23.92
C PRO A 66 -15.78 0.75 23.09
N ILE A 67 -15.17 1.88 22.70
CA ILE A 67 -13.91 1.90 21.93
C ILE A 67 -12.67 1.78 22.84
N THR A 68 -12.79 2.12 24.12
CA THR A 68 -11.66 2.06 25.07
C THR A 68 -11.66 0.79 25.92
N GLN A 69 -12.66 -0.08 25.76
CA GLN A 69 -12.79 -1.34 26.47
C GLN A 69 -12.65 -2.51 25.52
N GLU A 70 -12.14 -3.63 26.03
CA GLU A 70 -12.17 -4.89 25.32
C GLU A 70 -13.62 -5.35 25.18
N ARG A 71 -13.99 -5.71 23.95
CA ARG A 71 -15.34 -6.08 23.60
C ARG A 71 -15.54 -7.58 23.78
N THR A 72 -16.44 -7.98 24.68
CA THR A 72 -16.64 -9.40 25.09
C THR A 72 -17.95 -10.03 24.57
N ASP A 73 -18.79 -9.27 23.89
CA ASP A 73 -20.10 -9.72 23.37
C ASP A 73 -20.02 -10.47 22.03
N THR A 74 -18.86 -10.51 21.37
CA THR A 74 -18.68 -11.22 20.10
C THR A 74 -17.23 -11.63 19.83
N ASN A 75 -17.06 -12.78 19.19
CA ASN A 75 -15.76 -13.24 18.68
C ASN A 75 -15.53 -12.84 17.21
N ARG A 76 -16.36 -11.93 16.67
CA ARG A 76 -16.25 -11.49 15.28
C ARG A 76 -15.26 -10.35 15.18
N VAL A 77 -14.21 -10.57 14.39
CA VAL A 77 -13.23 -9.55 14.01
C VAL A 77 -13.44 -9.12 12.56
N ALA A 78 -13.18 -7.85 12.28
CA ALA A 78 -13.14 -7.32 10.92
C ALA A 78 -11.69 -7.07 10.52
N ILE A 79 -11.27 -7.64 9.39
CA ILE A 79 -9.93 -7.44 8.84
C ILE A 79 -10.07 -6.58 7.58
N LEU A 80 -9.44 -5.40 7.61
CA LEU A 80 -9.35 -4.51 6.45
C LEU A 80 -7.98 -4.68 5.80
N VAL A 81 -7.98 -5.10 4.54
CA VAL A 81 -6.75 -5.29 3.75
C VAL A 81 -6.67 -4.23 2.68
N VAL A 82 -5.55 -3.53 2.60
CA VAL A 82 -5.29 -2.50 1.59
C VAL A 82 -4.15 -2.97 0.69
N THR A 83 -4.45 -3.18 -0.60
CA THR A 83 -3.48 -3.64 -1.62
C THR A 83 -3.36 -2.66 -2.78
N SER A 84 -2.54 -2.99 -3.79
CA SER A 84 -2.53 -2.21 -5.02
C SER A 84 -3.79 -2.47 -5.85
N ASP A 85 -4.30 -1.42 -6.47
CA ASP A 85 -5.41 -1.48 -7.44
C ASP A 85 -4.94 -1.94 -8.84
N ARG A 86 -3.66 -1.67 -9.17
CA ARG A 86 -3.06 -2.07 -10.46
C ARG A 86 -2.01 -3.17 -10.30
N GLY A 87 -1.82 -3.94 -11.36
CA GLY A 87 -0.71 -4.88 -11.51
C GLY A 87 0.64 -4.20 -11.76
N MET A 88 1.67 -5.00 -12.05
CA MET A 88 3.07 -4.56 -12.24
C MET A 88 3.71 -3.88 -11.02
N ALA A 89 3.20 -4.19 -9.81
CA ALA A 89 3.73 -3.72 -8.52
C ALA A 89 4.69 -4.74 -7.87
N GLY A 90 5.28 -5.64 -8.66
CA GLY A 90 6.11 -6.74 -8.15
C GLY A 90 5.34 -7.65 -7.20
N ALA A 91 5.97 -8.03 -6.08
CA ALA A 91 5.41 -8.94 -5.08
C ALA A 91 4.52 -8.24 -4.03
N TYR A 92 4.19 -6.96 -4.19
CA TYR A 92 3.49 -6.15 -3.17
C TYR A 92 2.16 -6.78 -2.71
N SER A 93 1.16 -6.86 -3.59
CA SER A 93 -0.16 -7.38 -3.23
C SER A 93 -0.13 -8.85 -2.83
N ALA A 94 0.71 -9.66 -3.49
CA ALA A 94 0.87 -11.07 -3.13
C ALA A 94 1.44 -11.25 -1.71
N THR A 95 2.35 -10.39 -1.29
CA THR A 95 2.92 -10.42 0.07
C THR A 95 1.88 -10.01 1.10
N ILE A 96 1.14 -8.92 0.86
CA ILE A 96 0.09 -8.45 1.77
C ILE A 96 -1.00 -9.52 1.95
N LEU A 97 -1.45 -10.14 0.87
CA LEU A 97 -2.48 -11.19 0.93
C LEU A 97 -1.99 -12.44 1.66
N ARG A 98 -0.72 -12.82 1.49
CA ARG A 98 -0.14 -13.96 2.22
C ARG A 98 -0.06 -13.68 3.72
N GLU A 99 0.42 -12.51 4.12
CA GLU A 99 0.45 -12.12 5.53
C GLU A 99 -0.95 -12.00 6.14
N THR A 100 -1.92 -11.52 5.35
CA THR A 100 -3.33 -11.52 5.76
C THR A 100 -3.85 -12.93 5.99
N GLY A 101 -3.53 -13.88 5.10
CA GLY A 101 -3.90 -15.28 5.28
C GLY A 101 -3.36 -15.85 6.59
N ARG A 102 -2.09 -15.55 6.91
CA ARG A 102 -1.48 -15.94 8.19
C ARG A 102 -2.20 -15.33 9.39
N LEU A 103 -2.59 -14.05 9.31
CA LEU A 103 -3.35 -13.38 10.38
C LEU A 103 -4.76 -13.95 10.57
N ILE A 104 -5.37 -14.51 9.52
CA ILE A 104 -6.70 -15.16 9.60
C ILE A 104 -6.61 -16.54 10.25
N GLU A 105 -5.47 -17.22 10.09
CA GLU A 105 -5.22 -18.56 10.65
C GLU A 105 -4.79 -18.53 12.12
N GLU A 106 -4.26 -17.40 12.61
CA GLU A 106 -4.01 -17.12 14.04
C GLU A 106 -5.31 -16.96 14.84
#